data_AF-A0A3N5I344-F1
#
_entry.id   AF-A0A3N5I344-F1
#
_cell.length_a   1.000
_cell.length_b   1.000
_cell.length_c   1.000
_cell.angle_alpha   90.00
_cell.angle_beta   90.00
_cell.angle_gamma   90.00
#
_symmetry.space_group_name_H-M   'P 1'
#
loop_
_entity.id
_entity.type
_entity.pdbx_description
1 polymer ?
#
loop_
_entity_poly.entity_id
_entity_poly.type
_entity_poly.pdbx_seq_one_letter_code
_entity_poly.pdbx_strand_id
1 'polypeptide(L)'
;MQKHYCRLCHRILSSGACPDHGDQHTILVNIEPVKPQNSPPVQVQQAPLQFGGHPAPIREAQPIQLPTPPQVRPAASKPQVRPAPFNLARGKSTSVVDSKILRFRRSERTLHWAIAVPFMVCWLTSVILVFVYNPDPTRSFRDFFSWVHRFSGVCLFALPVLVIFQGRRDYRMHLYNIKCAWLWSLNDLKWLALMGLAAISKKVVLPEQGKFNAAEKVNFMSVMVACPVFIVTGAMIWLQNLGWAAWLVHSIAAVMVTPTMLGHIFMATVNPGTRVGLKGIISGYVDRQWARHHYSLWYKENFEEKVQAGVKHPAPVRPPDHRVHIHCPSCTENMMVSWTWLLQQISIARSMFCPKCGVTLDAIRTITNQQELEWVRLQLERVENEGRPSARPNPPAQSLL
;
A
#
# COMPACT_ATOMS: atom_id res chain seq x y z
N MET A 1 13.05 19.52 26.42
CA MET A 1 13.90 18.38 26.79
C MET A 1 14.43 17.60 25.57
N GLN A 2 13.58 17.17 24.63
CA GLN A 2 13.98 16.35 23.46
C GLN A 2 15.06 16.96 22.53
N LYS A 3 15.02 18.28 22.27
CA LYS A 3 16.00 18.97 21.40
C LYS A 3 17.40 19.10 22.01
N HIS A 4 17.54 19.06 23.34
CA HIS A 4 18.85 19.08 24.00
C HIS A 4 19.45 17.67 24.10
N TYR A 5 18.62 16.64 24.20
CA TYR A 5 19.02 15.23 24.24
C TYR A 5 19.66 14.75 22.91
N CYS A 6 19.11 15.14 21.77
CA CYS A 6 19.66 14.78 20.44
C CYS A 6 21.08 15.35 20.19
N ARG A 7 21.39 16.54 20.72
CA ARG A 7 22.75 17.14 20.57
C ARG A 7 23.79 16.42 21.43
N LEU A 8 23.35 15.74 22.50
CA LEU A 8 24.21 15.02 23.44
C LEU A 8 24.68 13.67 22.86
N CYS A 9 23.75 12.86 22.32
CA CYS A 9 24.11 11.59 21.63
C CYS A 9 25.08 11.82 20.48
N HIS A 10 24.87 12.88 19.69
CA HIS A 10 25.72 13.18 18.54
C HIS A 10 27.16 13.59 18.92
N ARG A 11 27.37 14.21 20.09
CA ARG A 11 28.73 14.55 20.59
C ARG A 11 29.48 13.35 21.14
N ILE A 12 28.78 12.42 21.79
CA ILE A 12 29.38 11.25 22.46
C ILE A 12 29.77 10.18 21.43
N LEU A 13 28.95 9.95 20.40
CA LEU A 13 29.26 9.01 19.32
C LEU A 13 30.35 9.53 18.37
N SER A 14 30.54 10.86 18.28
CA SER A 14 31.59 11.46 17.44
C SER A 14 32.97 11.54 18.09
N SER A 15 33.08 11.34 19.41
CA SER A 15 34.36 11.44 20.15
C SER A 15 35.03 10.08 20.37
N GLY A 16 35.06 9.23 19.34
CA GLY A 16 35.93 8.06 19.31
C GLY A 16 37.39 8.50 19.22
N ALA A 17 38.03 8.71 20.36
CA ALA A 17 39.47 8.92 20.46
C ALA A 17 40.13 7.65 21.02
N CYS A 18 40.96 7.01 20.20
CA CYS A 18 41.93 5.97 20.59
C CYS A 18 42.94 6.49 21.62
N PRO A 19 43.53 5.63 22.47
CA PRO A 19 44.88 5.80 22.98
C PRO A 19 45.94 5.18 22.04
N ASP A 20 47.11 5.82 22.04
CA ASP A 20 48.33 5.52 21.26
C ASP A 20 48.84 4.08 21.34
N HIS A 21 49.37 3.60 20.21
CA HIS A 21 50.62 2.84 20.16
C HIS A 21 51.25 3.04 18.77
N GLY A 22 52.49 3.54 18.76
CA GLY A 22 53.28 3.71 17.56
C GLY A 22 53.79 2.38 17.02
N ASP A 23 53.84 2.28 15.70
CA ASP A 23 55.00 1.76 14.98
C ASP A 23 54.92 2.18 13.50
N GLN A 24 56.08 2.57 12.99
CA GLN A 24 56.29 3.10 11.65
C GLN A 24 56.10 2.02 10.59
N HIS A 25 55.21 2.24 9.61
CA HIS A 25 55.44 1.81 8.23
C HIS A 25 54.67 2.73 7.26
N THR A 26 55.41 3.69 6.72
CA THR A 26 55.02 4.54 5.60
C THR A 26 54.82 3.70 4.35
N ILE A 27 53.58 3.58 3.87
CA ILE A 27 53.30 3.26 2.46
C ILE A 27 52.46 4.42 1.91
N LEU A 28 53.16 5.34 1.24
CA LEU A 28 52.58 6.37 0.38
C LEU A 28 51.88 5.68 -0.80
N VAL A 29 50.56 5.80 -0.89
CA VAL A 29 49.84 5.56 -2.15
C VAL A 29 49.48 6.92 -2.73
N ASN A 30 50.25 7.27 -3.76
CA ASN A 30 50.07 8.40 -4.66
C ASN A 30 48.65 8.38 -5.25
N ILE A 31 47.87 9.45 -5.06
CA ILE A 31 46.65 9.68 -5.85
C ILE A 31 47.00 10.75 -6.90
N GLU A 32 47.35 10.30 -8.10
CA GLU A 32 47.44 11.19 -9.27
C GLU A 32 46.04 11.48 -9.83
N PRO A 33 45.74 12.73 -10.23
CA PRO A 33 44.50 13.09 -10.89
C PRO A 33 44.53 12.67 -12.37
N VAL A 34 43.58 11.81 -12.78
CA VAL A 34 43.44 11.37 -14.17
C VAL A 34 42.86 12.50 -15.04
N LYS A 35 43.62 12.88 -16.08
CA LYS A 35 43.28 13.86 -17.13
C LYS A 35 42.24 13.28 -18.11
N PRO A 36 41.35 14.10 -18.69
CA PRO A 36 40.35 13.64 -19.66
C PRO A 36 40.94 13.47 -21.06
N GLN A 37 40.64 12.36 -21.73
CA GLN A 37 40.98 12.12 -23.14
C GLN A 37 39.80 12.46 -24.05
N ASN A 38 40.05 13.38 -24.99
CA ASN A 38 39.17 13.77 -26.09
C ASN A 38 39.30 12.78 -27.26
N SER A 39 38.18 12.44 -27.91
CA SER A 39 38.13 12.02 -29.32
C SER A 39 36.73 12.29 -29.92
N PRO A 40 36.63 12.55 -31.25
CA PRO A 40 35.64 13.46 -31.84
C PRO A 40 34.33 12.78 -32.36
N PRO A 41 33.32 13.58 -32.77
CA PRO A 41 31.95 13.11 -32.99
C PRO A 41 31.73 12.51 -34.38
N VAL A 42 30.98 11.40 -34.46
CA VAL A 42 30.50 10.83 -35.73
C VAL A 42 29.12 11.41 -36.04
N GLN A 43 29.06 12.14 -37.16
CA GLN A 43 27.84 12.69 -37.74
C GLN A 43 26.98 11.58 -38.34
N VAL A 44 25.67 11.65 -38.09
CA VAL A 44 24.65 10.83 -38.76
C VAL A 44 24.35 11.45 -40.12
N GLN A 45 24.80 10.81 -41.19
CA GLN A 45 24.55 11.24 -42.55
C GLN A 45 23.31 10.52 -43.11
N GLN A 46 22.27 11.29 -43.42
CA GLN A 46 21.11 10.84 -44.19
C GLN A 46 21.51 10.69 -45.66
N ALA A 47 21.09 9.60 -46.31
CA ALA A 47 21.21 9.40 -47.75
C ALA A 47 19.82 9.07 -48.36
N PRO A 48 19.56 9.45 -49.62
CA PRO A 48 18.22 9.74 -50.12
C PRO A 48 17.52 8.56 -50.80
N LEU A 49 16.18 8.62 -50.77
CA LEU A 49 15.25 7.80 -51.54
C LEU A 49 15.41 8.06 -53.04
N GLN A 50 15.59 7.00 -53.84
CA GLN A 50 15.35 7.03 -55.29
C GLN A 50 14.20 6.09 -55.64
N PHE A 51 13.20 6.67 -56.31
CA PHE A 51 12.08 6.01 -56.96
C PHE A 51 12.45 5.67 -58.41
N GLY A 52 12.14 4.46 -58.88
CA GLY A 52 12.10 4.14 -60.31
C GLY A 52 12.14 2.65 -60.63
N GLY A 53 11.11 2.14 -61.31
CA GLY A 53 11.14 0.85 -62.03
C GLY A 53 9.95 -0.07 -61.76
N HIS A 54 9.07 -0.20 -62.76
CA HIS A 54 7.85 -1.01 -62.80
C HIS A 54 8.07 -2.55 -62.80
N PRO A 55 7.01 -3.37 -62.60
CA PRO A 55 7.10 -4.68 -61.94
C PRO A 55 7.28 -5.86 -62.91
N ALA A 56 7.99 -6.89 -62.45
CA ALA A 56 8.01 -8.23 -63.06
C ALA A 56 7.13 -9.21 -62.24
N PRO A 57 6.47 -10.20 -62.87
CA PRO A 57 5.35 -10.91 -62.26
C PRO A 57 5.77 -11.97 -61.24
N ILE A 58 4.98 -12.05 -60.17
CA ILE A 58 5.09 -13.00 -59.07
C ILE A 58 4.75 -14.41 -59.59
N ARG A 59 5.72 -15.32 -59.50
CA ARG A 59 5.55 -16.75 -59.79
C ARG A 59 5.16 -17.45 -58.49
N GLU A 60 3.98 -18.07 -58.47
CA GLU A 60 3.46 -18.89 -57.36
C GLU A 60 4.47 -19.96 -56.95
N ALA A 61 4.90 -19.93 -55.67
CA ALA A 61 5.66 -21.00 -55.06
C ALA A 61 4.69 -22.03 -54.46
N GLN A 62 4.79 -23.28 -54.92
CA GLN A 62 4.00 -24.41 -54.42
C GLN A 62 4.35 -24.75 -52.95
N PRO A 63 3.39 -25.29 -52.16
CA PRO A 63 3.63 -25.62 -50.77
C PRO A 63 4.50 -26.88 -50.60
N ILE A 64 5.52 -26.76 -49.75
CA ILE A 64 6.42 -27.86 -49.33
C ILE A 64 5.64 -28.81 -48.41
N GLN A 65 5.49 -30.07 -48.83
CA GLN A 65 4.96 -31.16 -47.99
C GLN A 65 6.05 -31.66 -47.03
N LEU A 66 5.80 -31.60 -45.72
CA LEU A 66 6.64 -32.27 -44.72
C LEU A 66 6.24 -33.75 -44.55
N PRO A 67 7.21 -34.67 -44.40
CA PRO A 67 6.94 -36.10 -44.22
C PRO A 67 6.41 -36.43 -42.81
N THR A 68 5.43 -37.34 -42.77
CA THR A 68 4.76 -37.84 -41.57
C THR A 68 5.69 -38.73 -40.71
N PRO A 69 5.70 -38.60 -39.37
CA PRO A 69 6.49 -39.47 -38.50
C PRO A 69 5.93 -40.90 -38.40
N PRO A 70 6.78 -41.92 -38.17
CA PRO A 70 6.39 -43.33 -38.23
C PRO A 70 5.56 -43.78 -37.01
N GLN A 71 4.58 -44.66 -37.26
CA GLN A 71 3.76 -45.29 -36.24
C GLN A 71 4.54 -46.39 -35.49
N VAL A 72 4.61 -46.27 -34.17
CA VAL A 72 5.22 -47.28 -33.28
C VAL A 72 4.15 -48.29 -32.87
N ARG A 73 4.39 -49.58 -33.17
CA ARG A 73 3.57 -50.73 -32.74
C ARG A 73 3.75 -51.00 -31.23
N PRO A 74 2.72 -51.48 -30.51
CA PRO A 74 2.84 -51.81 -29.10
C PRO A 74 3.49 -53.18 -28.89
N ALA A 75 4.47 -53.28 -27.98
CA ALA A 75 5.09 -54.55 -27.58
C ALA A 75 5.06 -54.74 -26.06
N ALA A 76 4.40 -55.84 -25.68
CA ALA A 76 4.54 -56.71 -24.50
C ALA A 76 4.78 -56.10 -23.09
N SER A 77 3.78 -56.29 -22.23
CA SER A 77 3.84 -56.13 -20.77
C SER A 77 4.83 -57.10 -20.09
N LYS A 78 5.68 -56.57 -19.21
CA LYS A 78 6.50 -57.32 -18.24
C LYS A 78 6.02 -57.06 -16.80
N PRO A 79 6.29 -57.97 -15.84
CA PRO A 79 5.50 -58.16 -14.63
C PRO A 79 5.72 -57.07 -13.56
N GLN A 80 4.62 -56.66 -12.90
CA GLN A 80 4.64 -55.75 -11.76
C GLN A 80 5.30 -56.41 -10.53
N VAL A 81 6.47 -55.91 -10.16
CA VAL A 81 7.04 -56.12 -8.81
C VAL A 81 6.32 -55.15 -7.87
N ARG A 82 5.60 -55.68 -6.86
CA ARG A 82 4.99 -54.87 -5.80
C ARG A 82 6.10 -54.28 -4.90
N PRO A 83 6.21 -52.96 -4.75
CA PRO A 83 6.99 -52.40 -3.64
C PRO A 83 6.17 -52.48 -2.34
N ALA A 84 6.85 -52.89 -1.27
CA ALA A 84 6.36 -52.89 0.11
C ALA A 84 5.89 -51.48 0.55
N PRO A 85 4.99 -51.36 1.54
CA PRO A 85 4.43 -50.06 1.93
C PRO A 85 5.52 -49.21 2.58
N PHE A 86 6.02 -48.23 1.82
CA PHE A 86 6.89 -47.18 2.33
C PHE A 86 6.00 -46.19 3.09
N ASN A 87 6.13 -46.16 4.41
CA ASN A 87 5.49 -45.17 5.27
C ASN A 87 6.02 -43.77 4.92
N LEU A 88 5.35 -43.09 3.97
CA LEU A 88 5.47 -41.65 3.80
C LEU A 88 4.75 -40.98 4.97
N ALA A 89 5.50 -40.74 6.05
CA ALA A 89 5.30 -39.55 6.85
C ALA A 89 5.37 -38.35 5.89
N ARG A 90 4.20 -37.94 5.39
CA ARG A 90 4.05 -36.82 4.48
C ARG A 90 4.41 -35.57 5.26
N GLY A 91 5.67 -35.17 5.16
CA GLY A 91 6.07 -33.79 5.37
C GLY A 91 5.13 -32.91 4.55
N LYS A 92 4.34 -32.10 5.26
CA LYS A 92 3.60 -31.00 4.63
C LYS A 92 4.64 -30.11 3.96
N SER A 93 4.71 -30.13 2.64
CA SER A 93 5.30 -29.02 1.90
C SER A 93 4.43 -27.79 2.18
N THR A 94 4.88 -26.98 3.12
CA THR A 94 4.34 -25.64 3.34
C THR A 94 4.82 -24.74 2.21
N SER A 95 3.96 -24.46 1.23
CA SER A 95 3.79 -23.14 0.57
C SER A 95 3.05 -23.17 -0.78
N VAL A 96 1.89 -23.85 -0.86
CA VAL A 96 0.84 -23.33 -1.75
C VAL A 96 0.23 -22.16 -0.98
N VAL A 97 0.84 -20.97 -1.08
CA VAL A 97 0.20 -19.77 -0.54
C VAL A 97 -1.10 -19.61 -1.31
N ASP A 98 -2.22 -19.64 -0.58
CA ASP A 98 -3.57 -19.63 -1.13
C ASP A 98 -3.68 -18.58 -2.25
N SER A 99 -4.02 -19.01 -3.47
CA SER A 99 -3.94 -18.15 -4.66
C SER A 99 -4.95 -17.01 -4.63
N LYS A 100 -5.99 -17.16 -3.80
CA LYS A 100 -7.07 -16.20 -3.61
C LYS A 100 -7.08 -15.67 -2.18
N ILE A 101 -7.39 -14.38 -2.05
CA ILE A 101 -7.52 -13.70 -0.77
C ILE A 101 -8.91 -13.08 -0.64
N LEU A 102 -9.43 -13.03 0.58
CA LEU A 102 -10.70 -12.38 0.88
C LEU A 102 -10.51 -10.85 0.84
N ARG A 103 -11.15 -10.19 -0.13
CA ARG A 103 -11.16 -8.72 -0.26
C ARG A 103 -12.43 -8.09 0.28
N PHE A 104 -13.58 -8.72 0.03
CA PHE A 104 -14.89 -8.22 0.43
C PHE A 104 -15.67 -9.27 1.24
N ARG A 105 -16.01 -8.92 2.48
CA ARG A 105 -16.87 -9.72 3.35
C ARG A 105 -18.28 -9.83 2.79
N ARG A 106 -19.06 -10.78 3.32
CA ARG A 106 -20.47 -10.97 2.92
C ARG A 106 -21.30 -9.70 3.15
N SER A 107 -21.15 -9.03 4.30
CA SER A 107 -21.84 -7.78 4.62
C SER A 107 -21.54 -6.64 3.63
N GLU A 108 -20.28 -6.47 3.21
CA GLU A 108 -19.90 -5.49 2.18
C GLU A 108 -20.60 -5.78 0.84
N ARG A 109 -20.59 -7.05 0.43
CA ARG A 109 -21.19 -7.48 -0.84
C ARG A 109 -22.70 -7.31 -0.84
N THR A 110 -23.38 -7.76 0.21
CA THR A 110 -24.83 -7.63 0.31
C THR A 110 -25.24 -6.17 0.34
N LEU A 111 -24.51 -5.31 1.05
CA LEU A 111 -24.79 -3.87 1.08
C LEU A 111 -24.59 -3.23 -0.29
N HIS A 112 -23.52 -3.60 -0.99
CA HIS A 112 -23.28 -3.14 -2.36
C HIS A 112 -24.46 -3.47 -3.28
N TRP A 113 -24.92 -4.72 -3.32
CA TRP A 113 -26.02 -5.12 -4.20
C TRP A 113 -27.38 -4.56 -3.76
N ALA A 114 -27.60 -4.37 -2.46
CA ALA A 114 -28.78 -3.70 -1.92
C ALA A 114 -28.89 -2.22 -2.34
N ILE A 115 -27.76 -1.57 -2.66
CA ILE A 115 -27.73 -0.21 -3.22
C ILE A 115 -27.75 -0.26 -4.75
N ALA A 116 -26.86 -1.06 -5.34
CA ALA A 116 -26.61 -1.06 -6.79
C ALA A 116 -27.85 -1.47 -7.60
N VAL A 117 -28.60 -2.49 -7.17
CA VAL A 117 -29.75 -2.96 -7.95
C VAL A 117 -30.88 -1.91 -7.98
N PRO A 118 -31.39 -1.40 -6.83
CA PRO A 118 -32.40 -0.34 -6.86
C PRO A 118 -31.90 0.92 -7.55
N PHE A 119 -30.64 1.31 -7.33
CA PHE A 119 -30.07 2.47 -8.01
C PHE A 119 -30.11 2.31 -9.53
N MET A 120 -29.68 1.16 -10.06
CA MET A 120 -29.67 0.93 -11.50
C MET A 120 -31.08 0.95 -12.10
N VAL A 121 -32.07 0.39 -11.41
CA VAL A 121 -33.46 0.46 -11.85
C VAL A 121 -33.97 1.91 -11.83
N CYS A 122 -33.69 2.68 -10.76
CA CYS A 122 -34.01 4.11 -10.70
C CYS A 122 -33.35 4.89 -11.84
N TRP A 123 -32.07 4.64 -12.12
CA TRP A 123 -31.34 5.32 -13.16
C TRP A 123 -31.92 5.02 -14.55
N LEU A 124 -32.13 3.75 -14.89
CA LEU A 124 -32.73 3.35 -16.17
C LEU A 124 -34.13 3.92 -16.35
N THR A 125 -34.99 3.81 -15.34
CA THR A 125 -36.33 4.39 -15.38
C THR A 125 -36.30 5.92 -15.47
N SER A 126 -35.33 6.58 -14.82
CA SER A 126 -35.17 8.05 -14.93
C SER A 126 -34.81 8.50 -16.33
N VAL A 127 -33.89 7.78 -17.01
CA VAL A 127 -33.52 8.07 -18.41
C VAL A 127 -34.74 7.94 -19.31
N ILE A 128 -35.52 6.87 -19.13
CA ILE A 128 -36.75 6.66 -19.89
C ILE A 128 -37.78 7.78 -19.60
N LEU A 129 -38.03 8.11 -18.34
CA LEU A 129 -38.97 9.16 -17.95
C LEU A 129 -38.56 10.53 -18.51
N VAL A 130 -37.28 10.89 -18.41
CA VAL A 130 -36.77 12.19 -18.85
C VAL A 130 -36.71 12.32 -20.37
N PHE A 131 -36.20 11.32 -21.10
CA PHE A 131 -36.00 11.46 -22.54
C PHE A 131 -37.20 11.01 -23.37
N VAL A 132 -38.02 10.07 -22.86
CA VAL A 132 -39.18 9.55 -23.58
C VAL A 132 -40.48 10.20 -23.10
N TYR A 133 -40.68 10.38 -21.79
CA TYR A 133 -42.00 10.80 -21.29
C TYR A 133 -42.11 12.28 -20.92
N ASN A 134 -41.02 13.01 -20.65
CA ASN A 134 -41.11 14.46 -20.45
C ASN A 134 -41.48 15.22 -21.75
N PRO A 135 -40.96 14.87 -22.94
CA PRO A 135 -41.33 15.58 -24.17
C PRO A 135 -42.79 15.35 -24.58
N ASP A 136 -43.33 14.17 -24.26
CA ASP A 136 -44.71 13.81 -24.55
C ASP A 136 -45.25 12.88 -23.44
N PRO A 137 -45.91 13.48 -22.42
CA PRO A 137 -46.43 12.73 -21.28
C PRO A 137 -47.59 11.80 -21.61
N THR A 138 -48.20 11.93 -22.80
CA THR A 138 -49.38 11.15 -23.19
C THR A 138 -49.05 9.75 -23.69
N ARG A 139 -47.75 9.46 -23.87
CA ARG A 139 -47.27 8.15 -24.29
C ARG A 139 -47.69 7.06 -23.29
N SER A 140 -48.03 5.90 -23.84
CA SER A 140 -48.44 4.72 -23.06
C SER A 140 -47.33 4.26 -22.12
N PHE A 141 -47.71 3.62 -21.01
CA PHE A 141 -46.82 3.07 -19.97
C PHE A 141 -46.03 4.07 -19.12
N ARG A 142 -46.24 5.39 -19.26
CA ARG A 142 -45.62 6.40 -18.39
C ARG A 142 -45.79 6.07 -16.91
N ASP A 143 -47.00 5.70 -16.51
CA ASP A 143 -47.33 5.41 -15.12
C ASP A 143 -46.62 4.15 -14.62
N PHE A 144 -46.44 3.14 -15.47
CA PHE A 144 -45.67 1.95 -15.13
C PHE A 144 -44.22 2.31 -14.79
N PHE A 145 -43.53 3.04 -15.67
CA PHE A 145 -42.15 3.47 -15.40
C PHE A 145 -42.04 4.40 -14.18
N SER A 146 -43.01 5.28 -13.98
CA SER A 146 -43.09 6.14 -12.80
C SER A 146 -43.26 5.32 -11.50
N TRP A 147 -44.08 4.27 -11.51
CA TRP A 147 -44.24 3.37 -10.38
C TRP A 147 -42.99 2.54 -10.10
N VAL A 148 -42.36 1.98 -11.14
CA VAL A 148 -41.10 1.23 -11.00
C VAL A 148 -40.00 2.13 -10.43
N HIS A 149 -39.90 3.38 -10.88
CA HIS A 149 -38.95 4.34 -10.34
C HIS A 149 -39.19 4.62 -8.84
N ARG A 150 -40.43 4.92 -8.46
CA ARG A 150 -40.81 5.20 -7.06
C ARG A 150 -40.59 4.00 -6.14
N PHE A 151 -41.01 2.81 -6.58
CA PHE A 151 -40.80 1.57 -5.84
C PHE A 151 -39.30 1.27 -5.65
N SER A 152 -38.52 1.42 -6.72
CA SER A 152 -37.06 1.24 -6.65
C SER A 152 -36.41 2.29 -5.73
N GLY A 153 -36.93 3.52 -5.70
CA GLY A 153 -36.52 4.56 -4.76
C GLY A 153 -36.76 4.16 -3.29
N VAL A 154 -37.91 3.54 -3.00
CA VAL A 154 -38.19 2.98 -1.66
C VAL A 154 -37.21 1.85 -1.33
N CYS A 155 -36.97 0.94 -2.28
CA CYS A 155 -35.99 -0.14 -2.08
C CYS A 155 -34.56 0.39 -1.85
N LEU A 156 -34.18 1.49 -2.50
CA LEU A 156 -32.88 2.14 -2.33
C LEU A 156 -32.65 2.64 -0.89
N PHE A 157 -33.73 2.97 -0.16
CA PHE A 157 -33.65 3.26 1.28
C PHE A 157 -33.79 1.99 2.14
N ALA A 158 -34.82 1.18 1.88
CA ALA A 158 -35.18 0.07 2.76
C ALA A 158 -34.14 -1.06 2.77
N LEU A 159 -33.61 -1.48 1.60
CA LEU A 159 -32.70 -2.61 1.52
C LEU A 159 -31.35 -2.34 2.22
N PRO A 160 -30.68 -1.19 2.01
CA PRO A 160 -29.44 -0.90 2.74
C PRO A 160 -29.64 -0.84 4.26
N VAL A 161 -30.74 -0.23 4.74
CA VAL A 161 -31.07 -0.18 6.16
C VAL A 161 -31.25 -1.59 6.74
N LEU A 162 -32.00 -2.46 6.04
CA LEU A 162 -32.19 -3.86 6.44
C LEU A 162 -30.86 -4.63 6.49
N VAL A 163 -29.99 -4.45 5.49
CA VAL A 163 -28.69 -5.12 5.42
C VAL A 163 -27.76 -4.64 6.54
N ILE A 164 -27.74 -3.33 6.83
CA ILE A 164 -26.96 -2.77 7.94
C ILE A 164 -27.47 -3.32 9.28
N PHE A 165 -28.79 -3.42 9.45
CA PHE A 165 -29.39 -3.97 10.67
C PHE A 165 -29.06 -5.45 10.86
N GLN A 166 -29.23 -6.28 9.82
CA GLN A 166 -28.88 -7.71 9.85
C GLN A 166 -27.37 -7.91 10.06
N GLY A 167 -26.56 -7.07 9.41
CA GLY A 167 -25.10 -7.07 9.47
C GLY A 167 -24.49 -6.30 10.64
N ARG A 168 -25.28 -5.90 11.65
CA ARG A 168 -24.84 -4.99 12.74
C ARG A 168 -23.55 -5.40 13.46
N ARG A 169 -23.18 -6.69 13.45
CA ARG A 169 -21.92 -7.19 14.03
C ARG A 169 -20.67 -6.73 13.26
N ASP A 170 -20.81 -6.43 11.97
CA ASP A 170 -19.73 -5.96 11.09
C ASP A 170 -19.60 -4.42 11.05
N TYR A 171 -20.28 -3.67 11.93
CA TYR A 171 -20.27 -2.19 11.90
C TYR A 171 -18.86 -1.59 11.91
N ARG A 172 -17.92 -2.19 12.66
CA ARG A 172 -16.52 -1.73 12.72
C ARG A 172 -15.84 -1.77 11.36
N MET A 173 -16.14 -2.78 10.56
CA MET A 173 -15.62 -2.90 9.20
C MET A 173 -16.25 -1.84 8.30
N HIS A 174 -17.55 -1.58 8.41
CA HIS A 174 -18.20 -0.52 7.64
C HIS A 174 -17.61 0.87 7.98
N LEU A 175 -17.36 1.15 9.26
CA LEU A 175 -16.68 2.37 9.69
C LEU A 175 -15.24 2.45 9.20
N TYR A 176 -14.51 1.32 9.18
CA TYR A 176 -13.19 1.25 8.58
C TYR A 176 -13.22 1.59 7.08
N ASN A 177 -14.19 1.07 6.33
CA ASN A 177 -14.34 1.38 4.90
C ASN A 177 -14.65 2.85 4.65
N ILE A 178 -15.57 3.41 5.44
CA ILE A 178 -15.89 4.84 5.40
C ILE A 178 -14.60 5.63 5.67
N LYS A 179 -13.89 5.33 6.76
CA LYS A 179 -12.62 5.99 7.07
C LYS A 179 -11.62 5.91 5.91
N CYS A 180 -11.43 4.74 5.29
CA CYS A 180 -10.55 4.59 4.13
C CYS A 180 -11.00 5.40 2.91
N ALA A 181 -12.30 5.58 2.70
CA ALA A 181 -12.84 6.37 1.60
C ALA A 181 -12.64 7.88 1.81
N TRP A 182 -12.75 8.35 3.06
CA TRP A 182 -12.62 9.77 3.42
C TRP A 182 -11.18 10.21 3.73
N LEU A 183 -10.26 9.27 3.96
CA LEU A 183 -8.84 9.56 4.13
C LEU A 183 -8.13 9.67 2.77
N TRP A 184 -7.76 10.91 2.43
CA TRP A 184 -7.03 11.24 1.21
C TRP A 184 -5.54 11.45 1.48
N SER A 185 -4.72 10.84 0.63
CA SER A 185 -3.28 11.00 0.60
C SER A 185 -2.85 11.74 -0.67
N LEU A 186 -1.63 12.29 -0.66
CA LEU A 186 -1.04 12.87 -1.88
C LEU A 186 -0.92 11.85 -3.02
N ASN A 187 -0.79 10.57 -2.69
CA ASN A 187 -0.76 9.50 -3.70
C ASN A 187 -2.12 9.35 -4.39
N ASP A 188 -3.24 9.55 -3.68
CA ASP A 188 -4.58 9.52 -4.29
C ASP A 188 -4.77 10.67 -5.29
N LEU A 189 -4.31 11.87 -4.94
CA LEU A 189 -4.38 13.03 -5.84
C LEU A 189 -3.51 12.84 -7.08
N LYS A 190 -2.28 12.34 -6.91
CA LYS A 190 -1.40 11.98 -8.02
C LYS A 190 -2.01 10.88 -8.89
N TRP A 191 -2.65 9.89 -8.28
CA TRP A 191 -3.33 8.83 -9.01
C TRP A 191 -4.42 9.40 -9.90
N LEU A 192 -5.26 10.29 -9.37
CA LEU A 192 -6.36 10.90 -10.12
C LEU A 192 -5.84 11.75 -11.29
N ALA A 193 -4.78 12.53 -11.07
CA ALA A 193 -4.15 13.33 -12.12
C ALA A 193 -3.50 12.48 -13.22
N LEU A 194 -2.92 11.33 -12.87
CA LEU A 194 -2.19 10.47 -13.80
C LEU A 194 -3.07 9.41 -14.48
N MET A 195 -4.25 9.10 -13.94
CA MET A 195 -5.07 7.99 -14.43
C MET A 195 -5.47 8.14 -15.91
N GLY A 196 -5.84 9.35 -16.34
CA GLY A 196 -6.15 9.62 -17.75
C GLY A 196 -4.96 9.37 -18.67
N LEU A 197 -3.75 9.80 -18.27
CA LEU A 197 -2.52 9.56 -19.03
C LEU A 197 -2.10 8.10 -19.03
N ALA A 198 -2.27 7.40 -17.90
CA ALA A 198 -1.98 5.98 -17.75
C ALA A 198 -2.94 5.09 -18.58
N ALA A 199 -4.16 5.56 -18.84
CA ALA A 199 -5.08 4.88 -19.74
C ALA A 199 -4.60 4.91 -21.21
N ILE A 200 -3.81 5.93 -21.59
CA ILE A 200 -3.30 6.12 -22.96
C ILE A 200 -1.88 5.56 -23.11
N SER A 201 -1.05 5.66 -22.07
CA SER A 201 0.36 5.29 -22.11
C SER A 201 0.72 4.26 -21.06
N LYS A 202 1.21 3.10 -21.51
CA LYS A 202 1.74 2.03 -20.63
C LYS A 202 3.03 2.42 -19.90
N LYS A 203 3.67 3.55 -20.24
CA LYS A 203 4.88 4.03 -19.58
C LYS A 203 4.59 4.75 -18.26
N VAL A 204 3.35 5.19 -18.04
CA VAL A 204 2.97 5.92 -16.83
C VAL A 204 2.63 4.93 -15.73
N VAL A 205 3.46 4.91 -14.69
CA VAL A 205 3.24 4.07 -13.51
C VAL A 205 2.35 4.81 -12.52
N LEU A 206 1.24 4.19 -12.13
CA LEU A 206 0.33 4.75 -11.13
C LEU A 206 0.94 4.60 -9.72
N PRO A 207 0.72 5.59 -8.83
CA PRO A 207 1.23 5.53 -7.47
C PRO A 207 0.54 4.42 -6.66
N GLU A 208 1.21 3.94 -5.61
CA GLU A 208 0.68 2.90 -4.73
C GLU A 208 -0.66 3.32 -4.08
N GLN A 209 -1.60 2.38 -3.95
CA GLN A 209 -2.96 2.62 -3.45
C GLN A 209 -3.30 1.73 -2.25
N GLY A 210 -4.14 2.27 -1.35
CA GLY A 210 -4.65 1.61 -0.13
C GLY A 210 -5.78 0.63 -0.42
N LYS A 211 -6.74 0.44 0.51
CA LYS A 211 -7.86 -0.50 0.30
C LYS A 211 -8.70 -0.13 -0.93
N PHE A 212 -8.92 1.17 -1.11
CA PHE A 212 -9.62 1.76 -2.25
C PHE A 212 -8.65 2.67 -3.01
N ASN A 213 -8.67 2.59 -4.33
CA ASN A 213 -7.96 3.54 -5.17
C ASN A 213 -8.71 4.88 -5.24
N ALA A 214 -8.08 5.95 -5.74
CA ALA A 214 -8.69 7.27 -5.76
C ALA A 214 -10.05 7.32 -6.52
N ALA A 215 -10.21 6.61 -7.64
CA ALA A 215 -11.49 6.55 -8.35
C ALA A 215 -12.57 5.80 -7.54
N GLU A 216 -12.21 4.71 -6.87
CA GLU A 216 -13.12 3.99 -5.96
C GLU A 216 -13.54 4.89 -4.78
N LYS A 217 -12.63 5.72 -4.25
CA LYS A 217 -12.94 6.71 -3.20
C LYS A 217 -13.93 7.76 -3.69
N VAL A 218 -13.70 8.33 -4.88
CA VAL A 218 -14.65 9.29 -5.50
C VAL A 218 -16.02 8.66 -5.67
N ASN A 219 -16.11 7.44 -6.20
CA ASN A 219 -17.38 6.76 -6.38
C ASN A 219 -18.07 6.48 -5.03
N PHE A 220 -17.31 6.03 -4.03
CA PHE A 220 -17.83 5.79 -2.67
C PHE A 220 -18.43 7.06 -2.06
N MET A 221 -17.71 8.18 -2.14
CA MET A 221 -18.18 9.48 -1.65
C MET A 221 -19.39 9.97 -2.45
N SER A 222 -19.36 9.85 -3.78
CA SER A 222 -20.48 10.18 -4.67
C SER A 222 -21.76 9.46 -4.23
N VAL A 223 -21.72 8.14 -4.06
CA VAL A 223 -22.87 7.34 -3.62
C VAL A 223 -23.32 7.71 -2.20
N MET A 224 -22.38 7.91 -1.27
CA MET A 224 -22.71 8.30 0.11
C MET A 224 -23.47 9.62 0.22
N VAL A 225 -23.16 10.59 -0.65
CA VAL A 225 -23.85 11.89 -0.68
C VAL A 225 -25.12 11.81 -1.53
N ALA A 226 -25.04 11.17 -2.70
CA ALA A 226 -26.12 11.12 -3.67
C ALA A 226 -27.33 10.32 -3.18
N CYS A 227 -27.13 9.16 -2.55
CA CYS A 227 -28.25 8.33 -2.10
C CYS A 227 -29.18 9.08 -1.12
N PRO A 228 -28.69 9.72 -0.04
CA PRO A 228 -29.53 10.56 0.81
C PRO A 228 -30.23 11.69 0.05
N VAL A 229 -29.52 12.38 -0.85
CA VAL A 229 -30.09 13.46 -1.67
C VAL A 229 -31.25 12.94 -2.51
N PHE A 230 -31.09 11.81 -3.22
CA PHE A 230 -32.15 11.21 -4.03
C PHE A 230 -33.35 10.76 -3.20
N ILE A 231 -33.12 10.18 -2.02
CA ILE A 231 -34.19 9.72 -1.14
C ILE A 231 -35.02 10.92 -0.63
N VAL A 232 -34.36 11.97 -0.13
CA VAL A 232 -35.03 13.16 0.39
C VAL A 232 -35.78 13.89 -0.72
N THR A 233 -35.09 14.23 -1.81
CA THR A 233 -35.71 14.97 -2.92
C THR A 233 -36.79 14.15 -3.62
N GLY A 234 -36.60 12.83 -3.79
CA GLY A 234 -37.61 11.93 -4.35
C GLY A 234 -38.86 11.84 -3.48
N ALA A 235 -38.70 11.76 -2.16
CA ALA A 235 -39.83 11.79 -1.23
C ALA A 235 -40.57 13.14 -1.26
N MET A 236 -39.86 14.27 -1.36
CA MET A 236 -40.48 15.60 -1.48
C MET A 236 -41.33 15.72 -2.75
N ILE A 237 -40.76 15.31 -3.90
CA ILE A 237 -41.46 15.33 -5.19
C ILE A 237 -42.68 14.42 -5.15
N TRP A 238 -42.59 13.25 -4.51
CA TRP A 238 -43.67 12.27 -4.50
C TRP A 238 -44.79 12.62 -3.50
N LEU A 239 -44.46 12.99 -2.26
CA LEU A 239 -45.44 13.10 -1.17
C LEU A 239 -45.95 14.51 -0.93
N GLN A 240 -45.10 15.52 -1.10
CA GLN A 240 -45.41 16.87 -0.62
C GLN A 240 -45.86 17.82 -1.72
N ASN A 241 -45.76 17.43 -3.00
CA ASN A 241 -45.93 18.32 -4.16
C ASN A 241 -45.10 19.63 -4.08
N LEU A 242 -44.17 19.71 -3.12
CA LEU A 242 -43.02 20.59 -3.08
C LEU A 242 -42.06 20.01 -4.12
N GLY A 243 -41.95 20.56 -5.31
CA GLY A 243 -41.79 21.96 -5.66
C GLY A 243 -40.61 21.93 -6.63
N TRP A 244 -40.67 22.71 -7.70
CA TRP A 244 -39.67 22.75 -8.78
C TRP A 244 -38.20 22.66 -8.28
N ALA A 245 -37.88 23.20 -7.10
CA ALA A 245 -36.58 23.10 -6.45
C ALA A 245 -36.14 21.66 -6.12
N ALA A 246 -37.01 20.82 -5.52
CA ALA A 246 -36.67 19.43 -5.22
C ALA A 246 -36.43 18.63 -6.50
N TRP A 247 -37.26 18.85 -7.53
CA TRP A 247 -37.07 18.26 -8.85
C TRP A 247 -35.76 18.72 -9.52
N LEU A 248 -35.43 20.01 -9.41
CA LEU A 248 -34.19 20.58 -9.94
C LEU A 248 -32.97 19.94 -9.26
N VAL A 249 -32.95 19.90 -7.93
CA VAL A 249 -31.85 19.28 -7.17
C VAL A 249 -31.73 17.78 -7.50
N HIS A 250 -32.85 17.06 -7.56
CA HIS A 250 -32.86 15.64 -7.92
C HIS A 250 -32.27 15.41 -9.31
N SER A 251 -32.68 16.23 -10.28
CA SER A 251 -32.24 16.11 -11.68
C SER A 251 -30.76 16.48 -11.85
N ILE A 252 -30.30 17.56 -11.22
CA ILE A 252 -28.88 17.95 -11.21
C ILE A 252 -28.03 16.85 -10.57
N ALA A 253 -28.45 16.32 -9.41
CA ALA A 253 -27.76 15.23 -8.76
C ALA A 253 -27.66 13.98 -9.66
N ALA A 254 -28.75 13.63 -10.37
CA ALA A 254 -28.77 12.51 -11.32
C ALA A 254 -27.74 12.70 -12.45
N VAL A 255 -27.69 13.90 -13.05
CA VAL A 255 -26.72 14.23 -14.09
C VAL A 255 -25.29 14.17 -13.55
N MET A 256 -25.02 14.70 -12.35
CA MET A 256 -23.69 14.73 -11.75
C MET A 256 -23.16 13.33 -11.38
N VAL A 257 -24.04 12.45 -10.90
CA VAL A 257 -23.66 11.09 -10.47
C VAL A 257 -23.51 10.15 -11.66
N THR A 258 -24.23 10.38 -12.75
CA THR A 258 -24.24 9.49 -13.93
C THR A 258 -22.83 9.21 -14.49
N PRO A 259 -21.94 10.19 -14.72
CA PRO A 259 -20.57 9.91 -15.17
C PRO A 259 -19.77 9.03 -14.20
N THR A 260 -19.89 9.28 -12.89
CA THR A 260 -19.18 8.48 -11.87
C THR A 260 -19.70 7.03 -11.84
N MET A 261 -21.02 6.85 -11.97
CA MET A 261 -21.65 5.53 -12.07
C MET A 261 -21.20 4.77 -13.32
N LEU A 262 -21.30 5.41 -14.50
CA LEU A 262 -20.92 4.78 -15.76
C LEU A 262 -19.43 4.43 -15.78
N GLY A 263 -18.58 5.33 -15.27
CA GLY A 263 -17.15 5.06 -15.08
C GLY A 263 -16.91 3.87 -14.15
N HIS A 264 -17.64 3.77 -13.03
CA HIS A 264 -17.56 2.64 -12.12
C HIS A 264 -17.94 1.32 -12.81
N ILE A 265 -19.06 1.29 -13.53
CA ILE A 265 -19.51 0.10 -14.26
C ILE A 265 -18.48 -0.30 -15.32
N PHE A 266 -17.99 0.66 -16.12
CA PHE A 266 -16.99 0.42 -17.16
C PHE A 266 -15.69 -0.18 -16.58
N MET A 267 -15.19 0.37 -15.47
CA MET A 267 -13.99 -0.13 -14.81
C MET A 267 -14.22 -1.52 -14.20
N ALA A 268 -15.44 -1.81 -13.73
CA ALA A 268 -15.79 -3.11 -13.16
C ALA A 268 -16.00 -4.19 -14.21
N THR A 269 -16.50 -3.86 -15.41
CA THR A 269 -16.92 -4.86 -16.41
C THR A 269 -16.02 -4.95 -17.64
N VAL A 270 -15.58 -3.80 -18.16
CA VAL A 270 -14.89 -3.71 -19.46
C VAL A 270 -13.38 -3.65 -19.29
N ASN A 271 -12.88 -2.81 -18.36
CA ASN A 271 -11.44 -2.57 -18.25
C ASN A 271 -10.68 -3.86 -17.87
N PRO A 272 -9.76 -4.37 -18.70
CA PRO A 272 -9.06 -5.63 -18.46
C PRO A 272 -8.26 -5.68 -17.16
N GLY A 273 -7.71 -4.54 -16.72
CA GLY A 273 -6.89 -4.45 -15.50
C GLY A 273 -7.75 -4.54 -14.24
N THR A 274 -8.94 -3.92 -14.24
CA THR A 274 -9.76 -3.78 -13.03
C THR A 274 -10.99 -4.69 -12.99
N ARG A 275 -11.39 -5.32 -14.10
CA ARG A 275 -12.58 -6.21 -14.16
C ARG A 275 -12.52 -7.43 -13.24
N VAL A 276 -11.32 -7.83 -12.81
CA VAL A 276 -11.14 -8.88 -11.78
C VAL A 276 -11.86 -8.49 -10.47
N GLY A 277 -12.00 -7.18 -10.21
CA GLY A 277 -12.77 -6.65 -9.09
C GLY A 277 -14.24 -7.08 -9.07
N LEU A 278 -14.87 -7.32 -10.24
CA LEU A 278 -16.25 -7.80 -10.31
C LEU A 278 -16.39 -9.19 -9.69
N LYS A 279 -15.44 -10.10 -9.93
CA LYS A 279 -15.41 -11.40 -9.25
C LYS A 279 -15.25 -11.23 -7.74
N GLY A 280 -14.53 -10.20 -7.31
CA GLY A 280 -14.39 -9.81 -5.91
C GLY A 280 -15.72 -9.41 -5.26
N ILE A 281 -16.52 -8.55 -5.89
CA ILE A 281 -17.81 -8.12 -5.29
C ILE A 281 -18.90 -9.19 -5.36
N ILE A 282 -18.79 -10.15 -6.28
CA ILE A 282 -19.70 -11.30 -6.36
C ILE A 282 -19.30 -12.37 -5.34
N SER A 283 -18.05 -12.83 -5.37
CA SER A 283 -17.58 -14.00 -4.57
C SER A 283 -16.96 -13.63 -3.22
N GLY A 284 -16.44 -12.42 -3.09
CA GLY A 284 -15.64 -11.93 -1.96
C GLY A 284 -14.14 -12.07 -2.16
N TYR A 285 -13.69 -12.90 -3.10
CA TYR A 285 -12.29 -13.30 -3.26
C TYR A 285 -11.68 -12.72 -4.54
N VAL A 286 -10.39 -12.38 -4.46
CA VAL A 286 -9.58 -11.90 -5.59
C VAL A 286 -8.22 -12.60 -5.62
N ASP A 287 -7.60 -12.66 -6.79
CA ASP A 287 -6.27 -13.24 -6.94
C ASP A 287 -5.21 -12.43 -6.18
N ARG A 288 -4.33 -13.14 -5.46
CA ARG A 288 -3.30 -12.56 -4.59
C ARG A 288 -2.35 -11.62 -5.35
N GLN A 289 -1.93 -12.03 -6.55
CA GLN A 289 -1.04 -11.24 -7.41
C GLN A 289 -1.72 -9.96 -7.93
N TRP A 290 -2.99 -10.07 -8.30
CA TRP A 290 -3.77 -8.91 -8.75
C TRP A 290 -3.90 -7.88 -7.63
N ALA A 291 -4.19 -8.32 -6.40
CA ALA A 291 -4.28 -7.44 -5.25
C ALA A 291 -2.94 -6.78 -4.90
N ARG A 292 -1.83 -7.53 -4.99
CA ARG A 292 -0.48 -6.98 -4.78
C ARG A 292 -0.13 -5.90 -5.80
N HIS A 293 -0.55 -6.07 -7.05
CA HIS A 293 -0.27 -5.10 -8.13
C HIS A 293 -1.15 -3.84 -8.03
N HIS A 294 -2.46 -3.99 -7.82
CA HIS A 294 -3.42 -2.86 -7.88
C HIS A 294 -3.61 -2.16 -6.53
N TYR A 295 -3.37 -2.86 -5.41
CA TYR A 295 -3.61 -2.37 -4.05
C TYR A 295 -2.41 -2.69 -3.16
N SER A 296 -1.23 -2.29 -3.60
CA SER A 296 0.04 -2.65 -2.98
C SER A 296 0.15 -2.23 -1.52
N LEU A 297 -0.32 -1.03 -1.13
CA LEU A 297 -0.29 -0.60 0.29
C LEU A 297 -1.21 -1.47 1.15
N TRP A 298 -2.44 -1.70 0.69
CA TRP A 298 -3.38 -2.56 1.42
C TRP A 298 -2.86 -4.00 1.54
N TYR A 299 -2.24 -4.50 0.47
CA TYR A 299 -1.66 -5.83 0.47
C TYR A 299 -0.52 -5.94 1.49
N LYS A 300 0.41 -4.97 1.50
CA LYS A 300 1.51 -4.91 2.47
C LYS A 300 0.99 -4.83 3.90
N GLU A 301 -0.04 -4.03 4.15
CA GLU A 301 -0.63 -3.85 5.49
C GLU A 301 -1.32 -5.11 6.04
N ASN A 302 -1.88 -5.97 5.18
CA ASN A 302 -2.74 -7.09 5.58
C ASN A 302 -2.10 -8.47 5.38
N PHE A 303 -1.13 -8.59 4.47
CA PHE A 303 -0.59 -9.89 4.04
C PHE A 303 0.93 -9.97 3.97
N GLU A 304 1.65 -8.86 3.99
CA GLU A 304 3.09 -8.91 4.26
C GLU A 304 3.28 -8.87 5.76
N GLU A 305 3.95 -9.90 6.31
CA GLU A 305 4.39 -9.87 7.70
C GLU A 305 5.22 -8.61 7.88
N LYS A 306 4.79 -7.72 8.78
CA LYS A 306 5.70 -6.72 9.30
C LYS A 306 6.85 -7.49 9.93
N VAL A 307 8.01 -7.49 9.29
CA VAL A 307 9.30 -7.91 9.86
C VAL A 307 9.67 -7.07 11.11
N GLN A 308 8.76 -6.23 11.62
CA GLN A 308 8.81 -5.56 12.91
C GLN A 308 8.63 -6.52 14.11
N ALA A 309 8.36 -7.81 13.91
CA ALA A 309 8.47 -8.85 14.95
C ALA A 309 9.87 -9.53 15.00
N GLY A 310 10.87 -8.97 14.31
CA GLY A 310 12.26 -9.48 14.29
C GLY A 310 13.27 -8.61 15.04
N VAL A 311 12.94 -7.37 15.39
CA VAL A 311 13.71 -6.66 16.42
C VAL A 311 13.19 -7.21 17.74
N LYS A 312 13.79 -8.33 18.21
CA LYS A 312 13.81 -8.60 19.64
C LYS A 312 14.29 -7.31 20.27
N HIS A 313 13.42 -6.53 20.90
CA HIS A 313 13.89 -5.64 21.95
C HIS A 313 14.69 -6.58 22.86
N PRO A 314 16.01 -6.36 23.02
CA PRO A 314 16.75 -7.18 23.98
C PRO A 314 15.96 -7.09 25.28
N ALA A 315 15.70 -8.25 25.90
CA ALA A 315 15.02 -8.30 27.20
C ALA A 315 15.62 -7.23 28.12
N PRO A 316 14.84 -6.55 28.97
CA PRO A 316 15.38 -5.53 29.86
C PRO A 316 16.59 -6.11 30.57
N VAL A 317 17.78 -5.61 30.22
CA VAL A 317 19.02 -6.07 30.85
C VAL A 317 18.93 -5.59 32.28
N ARG A 318 18.76 -6.52 33.21
CA ARG A 318 18.63 -6.20 34.64
C ARG A 318 19.86 -5.35 35.03
N PRO A 319 19.69 -4.21 35.73
CA PRO A 319 20.84 -3.45 36.20
C PRO A 319 21.73 -4.40 37.02
N PRO A 320 23.06 -4.30 36.91
CA PRO A 320 23.95 -5.09 37.74
C PRO A 320 23.63 -4.86 39.23
N ASP A 321 23.57 -5.93 40.02
CA ASP A 321 23.14 -5.86 41.44
C ASP A 321 24.17 -5.17 42.35
N HIS A 322 25.36 -4.84 41.81
CA HIS A 322 26.44 -4.17 42.52
C HIS A 322 26.48 -2.66 42.28
N ARG A 323 27.03 -1.90 43.24
CA ARG A 323 27.29 -0.46 43.08
C ARG A 323 28.38 -0.24 42.02
N VAL A 324 28.25 0.84 41.24
CA VAL A 324 29.22 1.25 40.22
C VAL A 324 30.43 1.87 40.88
N HIS A 325 31.62 1.42 40.49
CA HIS A 325 32.88 2.04 40.87
C HIS A 325 33.26 3.11 39.85
N ILE A 326 33.37 4.35 40.33
CA ILE A 326 33.77 5.50 39.53
C ILE A 326 35.17 5.91 39.97
N HIS A 327 36.11 5.91 39.03
CA HIS A 327 37.49 6.30 39.31
C HIS A 327 37.71 7.78 39.01
N CYS A 328 38.29 8.50 39.97
CA CYS A 328 38.72 9.87 39.76
C CYS A 328 40.14 9.91 39.16
N PRO A 329 40.35 10.40 37.92
CA PRO A 329 41.67 10.44 37.30
C PRO A 329 42.64 11.43 37.98
N SER A 330 42.13 12.35 38.80
CA SER A 330 42.96 13.38 39.45
C SER A 330 43.47 12.98 40.83
N CYS A 331 42.72 12.19 41.61
CA CYS A 331 43.12 11.80 42.97
C CYS A 331 43.11 10.28 43.20
N THR A 332 42.88 9.49 42.16
CA THR A 332 42.86 8.01 42.16
C THR A 332 41.84 7.36 43.12
N GLU A 333 40.93 8.15 43.67
CA GLU A 333 39.87 7.67 44.58
C GLU A 333 38.80 6.89 43.80
N ASN A 334 38.33 5.78 44.38
CA ASN A 334 37.22 4.99 43.85
C ASN A 334 35.93 5.29 44.62
N MET A 335 34.95 5.90 43.94
CA MET A 335 33.64 6.20 44.50
C MET A 335 32.64 5.10 44.18
N MET A 336 31.85 4.65 45.16
CA MET A 336 30.77 3.70 44.94
C MET A 336 29.41 4.40 44.85
N VAL A 337 28.75 4.34 43.70
CA VAL A 337 27.42 4.95 43.48
C VAL A 337 26.38 3.93 43.05
N SER A 338 25.11 4.18 43.33
CA SER A 338 24.01 3.35 42.81
C SER A 338 23.75 3.63 41.33
N TRP A 339 23.39 2.60 40.58
CA TRP A 339 23.01 2.68 39.16
C TRP A 339 21.91 3.71 38.87
N THR A 340 20.89 3.78 39.73
CA THR A 340 19.77 4.73 39.59
C THR A 340 20.26 6.18 39.65
N TRP A 341 21.13 6.47 40.62
CA TRP A 341 21.74 7.80 40.76
C TRP A 341 22.64 8.15 39.56
N LEU A 342 23.46 7.21 39.08
CA LEU A 342 24.35 7.44 37.93
C LEU A 342 23.54 7.74 36.65
N LEU A 343 22.51 6.94 36.37
CA LEU A 343 21.61 7.17 35.24
C LEU A 343 20.88 8.50 35.36
N GLN A 344 20.50 8.90 36.58
CA GLN A 344 19.90 10.21 36.82
C GLN A 344 20.88 11.33 36.47
N GLN A 345 22.15 11.27 36.89
CA GLN A 345 23.15 12.31 36.53
C GLN A 345 23.43 12.36 35.02
N ILE A 346 23.52 11.20 34.35
CA ILE A 346 23.71 11.10 32.90
C ILE A 346 22.51 11.72 32.16
N SER A 347 21.28 11.41 32.60
CA SER A 347 20.05 11.91 31.94
C SER A 347 19.86 13.42 32.07
N ILE A 348 20.36 14.04 33.14
CA ILE A 348 20.30 15.49 33.34
C ILE A 348 21.59 16.22 32.88
N ALA A 349 22.54 15.50 32.27
CA ALA A 349 23.84 16.01 31.80
C ALA A 349 24.60 16.84 32.85
N ARG A 350 24.44 16.49 34.12
CA ARG A 350 25.07 17.21 35.22
C ARG A 350 26.43 16.59 35.48
N SER A 351 27.46 17.44 35.52
CA SER A 351 28.79 17.01 35.90
C SER A 351 28.80 16.51 37.35
N MET A 352 29.49 15.39 37.58
CA MET A 352 29.68 14.87 38.93
C MET A 352 30.87 15.58 39.58
N PHE A 353 30.91 15.65 40.90
CA PHE A 353 32.02 16.25 41.65
C PHE A 353 32.69 15.18 42.50
N CYS A 354 34.03 15.13 42.44
CA CYS A 354 34.78 14.32 43.39
C CYS A 354 34.74 14.99 44.78
N PRO A 355 34.25 14.32 45.84
CA PRO A 355 34.18 14.91 47.17
C PRO A 355 35.54 15.15 47.81
N LYS A 356 36.60 14.49 47.31
CA LYS A 356 37.96 14.59 47.84
C LYS A 356 38.78 15.72 47.22
N CYS A 357 38.75 15.87 45.89
CA CYS A 357 39.56 16.87 45.18
C CYS A 357 38.75 17.97 44.49
N GLY A 358 37.42 17.92 44.53
CA GLY A 358 36.55 18.94 43.93
C GLY A 358 36.51 18.97 42.41
N VAL A 359 37.25 18.09 41.72
CA VAL A 359 37.31 18.04 40.26
C VAL A 359 35.99 17.56 39.67
N THR A 360 35.60 18.23 38.59
CA THR A 360 34.44 17.92 37.75
C THR A 360 34.70 16.66 36.92
N LEU A 361 33.84 15.65 37.07
CA LEU A 361 33.95 14.34 36.41
C LEU A 361 32.88 14.18 35.32
N ASP A 362 33.29 13.62 34.17
CA ASP A 362 32.39 13.16 33.11
C ASP A 362 31.96 11.72 33.41
N ALA A 363 30.66 11.52 33.65
CA ALA A 363 30.10 10.28 34.14
C ALA A 363 30.35 9.06 33.25
N ILE A 364 30.56 9.26 31.95
CA ILE A 364 30.82 8.15 31.01
C ILE A 364 32.31 7.79 30.99
N ARG A 365 33.20 8.78 31.06
CA ARG A 365 34.66 8.57 30.98
C ARG A 365 35.28 7.98 32.25
N THR A 366 34.55 8.04 33.36
CA THR A 366 35.04 7.59 34.67
C THR A 366 34.58 6.17 35.06
N ILE A 367 33.78 5.51 34.22
CA ILE A 367 33.40 4.09 34.41
C ILE A 367 34.60 3.23 34.03
N THR A 368 35.15 2.49 34.98
CA THR A 368 36.36 1.67 34.78
C THR A 368 36.06 0.28 34.22
N ASN A 369 34.84 -0.21 34.42
CA ASN A 369 34.44 -1.54 33.96
C ASN A 369 33.83 -1.47 32.54
N GLN A 370 34.44 -2.19 31.59
CA GLN A 370 33.99 -2.24 30.19
C GLN A 370 32.57 -2.80 30.05
N GLN A 371 32.19 -3.80 30.83
CA GLN A 371 30.83 -4.38 30.78
C GLN A 371 29.76 -3.38 31.25
N GLU A 372 30.11 -2.53 32.22
CA GLU A 372 29.24 -1.48 32.75
C GLU A 372 29.07 -0.34 31.73
N LEU A 373 30.15 0.02 31.05
CA LEU A 373 30.14 1.00 29.98
C LEU A 373 29.29 0.55 28.78
N GLU A 374 29.43 -0.72 28.38
CA GLU A 374 28.58 -1.33 27.34
C GLU A 374 27.11 -1.36 27.74
N TRP A 375 26.81 -1.68 29.00
CA TRP A 375 25.44 -1.65 29.51
C TRP A 375 24.82 -0.26 29.42
N VAL A 376 25.54 0.80 29.83
CA VAL A 376 25.07 2.19 29.74
C VAL A 376 24.85 2.60 28.29
N ARG A 377 25.74 2.22 27.37
CA ARG A 377 25.58 2.47 25.92
C ARG A 377 24.31 1.85 25.37
N LEU A 378 24.02 0.60 25.70
CA LEU A 378 22.80 -0.10 25.27
C LEU A 378 21.51 0.57 25.77
N GLN A 379 21.52 1.14 26.99
CA GLN A 379 20.37 1.87 27.51
C GLN A 379 20.15 3.21 26.78
N LEU A 380 21.23 3.93 26.45
CA LEU A 380 21.15 5.18 25.69
C LEU A 380 20.64 4.95 24.26
N GLU A 381 21.11 3.90 23.59
CA GLU A 381 20.64 3.51 22.25
C GLU A 381 19.15 3.13 22.25
N ARG A 382 18.67 2.45 23.31
CA ARG A 382 17.25 2.12 23.46
C ARG A 382 16.39 3.38 23.50
N VAL A 383 16.76 4.37 24.32
CA VAL A 383 16.03 5.63 24.45
C VAL A 383 16.04 6.43 23.14
N GLU A 384 17.14 6.40 22.39
CA GLU A 384 17.21 7.05 21.07
C GLU A 384 16.27 6.38 20.06
N ASN A 385 16.21 5.04 20.06
CA ASN A 385 15.37 4.27 19.14
C ASN A 385 13.87 4.40 19.47
N GLU A 386 13.49 4.46 20.75
CA GLU A 386 12.11 4.71 21.17
C GLU A 386 11.64 6.16 20.88
N GLY A 387 12.57 7.11 20.84
CA GLY A 387 12.30 8.53 20.56
C GLY A 387 12.23 8.89 19.06
N ARG A 388 12.59 7.99 18.15
CA ARG A 388 12.61 8.27 16.71
C ARG A 388 11.23 7.98 16.09
N PRO A 389 10.48 8.98 15.58
CA PRO A 389 9.29 8.69 14.78
C PRO A 389 9.74 7.88 13.56
N SER A 390 9.03 6.78 13.26
CA SER A 390 9.36 5.80 12.23
C SER A 390 9.92 6.45 10.96
N ALA A 391 11.23 6.36 10.77
CA ALA A 391 11.88 6.89 9.58
C ALA A 391 11.33 6.15 8.35
N ARG A 392 10.91 6.92 7.33
CA ARG A 392 10.56 6.39 6.02
C ARG A 392 11.75 5.56 5.50
N PRO A 393 11.52 4.40 4.85
CA PRO A 393 12.62 3.69 4.21
C PRO A 393 13.21 4.57 3.11
N ASN A 394 14.55 4.68 3.10
CA ASN A 394 15.30 5.28 1.99
C ASN A 394 14.94 4.54 0.69
N PRO A 395 14.83 5.24 -0.46
CA PRO A 395 14.71 4.56 -1.74
C PRO A 395 15.94 3.67 -1.98
N PRO A 396 15.78 2.47 -2.56
CA PRO A 396 16.92 1.63 -2.89
C PRO A 396 17.81 2.38 -3.89
N ALA A 397 19.12 2.38 -3.62
CA ALA A 397 20.12 2.88 -4.54
C ALA A 397 19.92 2.21 -5.90
N GLN A 398 19.66 3.03 -6.93
CA GLN A 398 19.70 2.57 -8.31
C GLN A 398 21.15 2.20 -8.61
N SER A 399 21.42 0.91 -8.76
CA SER A 399 22.59 0.42 -9.46
C SER A 399 22.49 0.90 -10.91
N LEU A 400 23.39 1.81 -11.29
CA LEU A 400 23.66 2.14 -12.68
C LEU A 400 24.25 0.90 -13.37
N LEU A 401 23.46 0.27 -14.22
CA LEU A 401 23.87 -0.44 -15.44
C LEU A 401 22.77 -0.30 -16.48
#